data_AF-A0A4V0I234-F1
#
_entry.id   AF-A0A4V0I234-F1
#
_cell.length_a   1.000
_cell.length_b   1.000
_cell.length_c   1.000
_cell.angle_alpha   90.00
_cell.angle_beta   90.00
_cell.angle_gamma   90.00
#
_symmetry.space_group_name_H-M   'P 1'
#
loop_
_entity.id
_entity.type
_entity.pdbx_description
1 polymer ?
#
loop_
_entity_poly.entity_id
_entity_poly.type
_entity_poly.pdbx_seq_one_letter_code
_entity_poly.pdbx_strand_id
1 'polypeptide(L)'
;MVLLIALSIFTFLAWATWAVSVACYTSTFTDSADLTADPNYSAVSGCAIASVVLTSFVPFPFGYFAALAAWGVAVYAYLNLSRTRATVLFGYLAGWSVVTRLVVLGVLSALA
;
A
#
# COMPACT_ATOMS: atom_id res chain seq x y z
N MET A 1 23.57 -7.87 -3.20
CA MET A 1 23.54 -6.39 -3.27
C MET A 1 22.35 -5.89 -4.07
N VAL A 2 22.18 -6.31 -5.34
CA VAL A 2 21.04 -5.89 -6.19
C VAL A 2 19.66 -6.16 -5.56
N LEU A 3 19.42 -7.36 -5.04
CA LEU A 3 18.16 -7.70 -4.37
C LEU A 3 17.89 -6.86 -3.11
N LEU A 4 18.94 -6.48 -2.35
CA LEU A 4 18.79 -5.63 -1.18
C LEU A 4 18.40 -4.20 -1.58
N ILE A 5 19.00 -3.67 -2.65
CA ILE A 5 18.64 -2.35 -3.18
C ILE A 5 17.19 -2.36 -3.67
N ALA A 6 16.78 -3.39 -4.43
CA ALA A 6 15.41 -3.53 -4.90
C ALA A 6 14.41 -3.65 -3.74
N LEU A 7 14.73 -4.47 -2.73
CA LEU A 7 13.92 -4.62 -1.53
C LEU A 7 13.74 -3.28 -0.80
N SER A 8 14.82 -2.51 -0.62
CA SER A 8 14.78 -1.19 0.00
C SER A 8 13.89 -0.21 -0.76
N ILE A 9 14.00 -0.18 -2.10
CA ILE A 9 13.17 0.68 -2.96
C ILE A 9 11.70 0.29 -2.84
N PHE A 10 11.36 -1.00 -2.98
CA PHE A 10 9.98 -1.45 -2.86
C PHE A 10 9.41 -1.22 -1.47
N THR A 11 10.22 -1.37 -0.43
CA THR A 11 9.82 -1.07 0.95
C THR A 11 9.48 0.40 1.12
N PHE A 12 10.33 1.30 0.62
CA PHE A 12 10.07 2.73 0.68
C PHE A 12 8.81 3.12 -0.11
N LEU A 13 8.60 2.56 -1.30
CA LEU A 13 7.41 2.81 -2.11
C LEU A 13 6.13 2.27 -1.46
N ALA A 14 6.16 1.06 -0.91
CA ALA A 14 5.02 0.47 -0.21
C ALA A 14 4.68 1.26 1.07
N TRP A 15 5.70 1.68 1.82
CA TRP A 15 5.53 2.54 2.99
C TRP A 15 4.95 3.90 2.62
N ALA A 16 5.47 4.57 1.57
CA ALA A 16 4.96 5.85 1.10
C ALA A 16 3.51 5.73 0.63
N THR A 17 3.18 4.66 -0.10
CA THR A 17 1.81 4.34 -0.54
C THR A 17 0.86 4.20 0.64
N TRP A 18 1.28 3.48 1.69
CA TRP A 18 0.52 3.34 2.92
C TRP A 18 0.35 4.70 3.63
N ALA A 19 1.44 5.43 3.86
CA ALA A 19 1.43 6.69 4.59
C ALA A 19 0.55 7.75 3.91
N VAL A 20 0.65 7.89 2.59
CA VAL A 20 -0.18 8.85 1.83
C VAL A 20 -1.64 8.40 1.83
N SER A 21 -1.93 7.10 1.70
CA SER A 21 -3.30 6.60 1.76
C SER A 21 -3.95 6.83 3.12
N VAL A 22 -3.19 6.64 4.20
CA VAL A 22 -3.64 6.94 5.57
C VAL A 22 -3.83 8.45 5.75
N ALA A 23 -2.92 9.30 5.26
CA ALA A 23 -3.08 10.75 5.35
C ALA A 23 -4.33 11.23 4.58
N CYS A 24 -4.56 10.73 3.37
CA CYS A 24 -5.77 11.00 2.59
C CYS A 24 -7.03 10.49 3.31
N TYR A 25 -6.98 9.29 3.87
CA TYR A 25 -8.07 8.74 4.68
C TYR A 25 -8.41 9.62 5.88
N THR A 26 -7.41 10.03 6.67
CA THR A 26 -7.60 10.92 7.83
C THR A 26 -8.10 12.31 7.42
N SER A 27 -7.69 12.82 6.25
CA SER A 27 -8.26 14.07 5.73
C SER A 27 -9.72 13.93 5.28
N THR A 28 -10.14 12.71 4.90
CA THR A 28 -11.51 12.40 4.47
C THR A 28 -12.43 12.17 5.67
N PHE A 29 -11.90 11.63 6.76
CA PHE A 29 -12.62 11.36 8.01
C PHE A 29 -11.96 12.11 9.16
N THR A 30 -12.56 13.23 9.58
CA THR A 30 -12.04 14.13 10.63
C THR A 30 -11.87 13.46 12.00
N ASP A 31 -12.53 12.31 12.23
CA ASP A 31 -12.32 11.49 13.43
C ASP A 31 -10.98 10.74 13.35
N SER A 32 -9.93 11.40 13.85
CA SER A 32 -8.55 10.90 13.88
C SER A 32 -8.34 9.62 14.70
N ALA A 33 -9.33 9.24 15.51
CA ALA A 33 -9.24 8.08 16.40
C ALA A 33 -9.44 6.73 15.69
N ASP A 34 -10.18 6.65 14.58
CA ASP A 34 -10.71 5.34 14.15
C ASP A 34 -9.72 4.41 13.43
N LEU A 35 -8.57 4.89 12.96
CA LEU A 35 -7.56 4.05 12.29
C LEU A 35 -6.35 3.74 13.18
N THR A 36 -5.87 4.75 13.92
CA THR A 36 -4.69 4.66 14.78
C THR A 36 -5.02 4.19 16.20
N ALA A 37 -6.29 4.23 16.62
CA ALA A 37 -6.70 3.62 17.88
C ALA A 37 -6.93 2.11 17.77
N ASP A 38 -6.93 1.54 16.55
CA ASP A 38 -6.98 0.07 16.40
C ASP A 38 -5.65 -0.52 16.91
N PRO A 39 -5.65 -1.36 17.96
CA PRO A 39 -4.43 -1.96 18.50
C PRO A 39 -3.67 -2.80 17.47
N ASN A 40 -4.35 -3.26 16.41
CA ASN A 40 -3.74 -4.05 15.34
C ASN A 40 -3.14 -3.18 14.23
N TYR A 41 -3.34 -1.85 14.23
CA TYR A 41 -2.91 -0.96 13.15
C TYR A 41 -1.42 -1.11 12.81
N SER A 42 -0.55 -1.17 13.81
CA SER A 42 0.89 -1.30 13.61
C SER A 42 1.29 -2.67 13.04
N ALA A 43 0.66 -3.75 13.50
CA ALA A 43 0.92 -5.09 12.99
C ALA A 43 0.41 -5.24 11.56
N VAL A 44 -0.81 -4.76 11.28
CA VAL A 44 -1.45 -4.84 9.97
C VAL A 44 -0.71 -4.00 8.94
N SER A 45 -0.30 -2.78 9.28
CA SER A 45 0.51 -1.93 8.40
C SER A 45 1.85 -2.59 8.07
N GLY A 46 2.55 -3.12 9.07
CA GLY A 46 3.80 -3.85 8.87
C GLY A 46 3.64 -5.07 7.96
N CYS A 47 2.65 -5.92 8.24
CA CYS A 47 2.36 -7.11 7.43
C CYS A 47 1.92 -6.76 6.00
N ALA A 48 1.11 -5.72 5.82
CA ALA A 48 0.64 -5.28 4.53
C ALA A 48 1.79 -4.73 3.67
N ILE A 49 2.63 -3.87 4.26
CA ILE A 49 3.84 -3.34 3.59
C ILE A 49 4.76 -4.50 3.21
N ALA A 50 5.07 -5.41 4.13
CA ALA A 50 5.92 -6.56 3.85
C ALA A 50 5.36 -7.43 2.72
N SER A 51 4.06 -7.70 2.74
CA SER A 51 3.38 -8.48 1.68
C SER A 51 3.47 -7.78 0.33
N VAL A 52 3.24 -6.47 0.28
CA VAL A 52 3.30 -5.68 -0.96
C VAL A 52 4.73 -5.63 -1.51
N VAL A 53 5.73 -5.48 -0.64
CA VAL A 53 7.15 -5.58 -1.02
C VAL A 53 7.46 -6.93 -1.66
N LEU A 54 7.02 -8.03 -1.04
CA LEU A 54 7.24 -9.38 -1.58
C LEU A 54 6.55 -9.57 -2.94
N THR A 55 5.31 -9.10 -3.08
CA THR A 55 4.57 -9.18 -4.35
C THR A 55 5.16 -8.29 -5.45
N SER A 56 5.94 -7.27 -5.10
CA SER A 56 6.60 -6.38 -6.07
C SER A 56 7.76 -7.04 -6.81
N PHE A 57 8.25 -8.19 -6.34
CA PHE A 57 9.18 -9.04 -7.10
C PHE A 57 8.50 -9.82 -8.23
N VAL A 58 7.16 -9.87 -8.25
CA VAL A 58 6.41 -10.50 -9.33
C VAL A 58 6.26 -9.51 -10.49
N PRO A 59 6.63 -9.89 -11.74
CA PRO A 59 6.50 -9.02 -12.90
C PRO A 59 5.07 -8.53 -13.13
N PHE A 60 4.95 -7.38 -13.79
CA PHE A 60 3.67 -6.86 -14.23
C PHE A 60 3.02 -7.81 -15.26
N PRO A 61 1.69 -8.04 -15.21
CA PRO A 61 0.68 -7.43 -14.34
C PRO A 61 0.44 -8.18 -13.01
N PHE A 62 0.97 -9.38 -12.85
CA PHE A 62 0.65 -10.26 -11.71
C PHE A 62 1.01 -9.65 -10.35
N GLY A 63 2.15 -8.96 -10.25
CA GLY A 63 2.52 -8.26 -9.01
C GLY A 63 1.55 -7.16 -8.59
N TYR A 64 0.80 -6.57 -9.53
CA TYR A 64 -0.21 -5.54 -9.20
C TYR A 64 -1.42 -6.15 -8.52
N PHE A 65 -1.97 -7.22 -9.10
CA PHE A 65 -3.10 -7.93 -8.50
C PHE A 65 -2.75 -8.55 -7.15
N ALA A 66 -1.51 -9.06 -7.01
CA ALA A 66 -1.04 -9.59 -5.74
C ALA A 66 -0.91 -8.49 -4.67
N ALA A 67 -0.41 -7.30 -5.03
CA ALA A 67 -0.38 -6.14 -4.13
C ALA A 67 -1.79 -5.68 -3.74
N LEU A 68 -2.74 -5.64 -4.69
CA LEU A 68 -4.15 -5.33 -4.39
C LEU A 68 -4.77 -6.36 -3.45
N ALA A 69 -4.49 -7.64 -3.64
CA ALA A 69 -4.97 -8.68 -2.74
C ALA A 69 -4.40 -8.48 -1.32
N ALA A 70 -3.11 -8.17 -1.19
CA ALA A 70 -2.48 -7.87 0.09
C ALA A 70 -3.13 -6.64 0.78
N TRP A 71 -3.36 -5.55 0.04
CA TRP A 71 -4.07 -4.39 0.57
C TRP A 71 -5.51 -4.70 0.97
N GLY A 72 -6.24 -5.43 0.13
CA GLY A 72 -7.62 -5.81 0.40
C GLY A 72 -7.72 -6.68 1.65
N VAL A 73 -6.85 -7.67 1.79
CA VAL A 73 -6.78 -8.51 2.99
C VAL A 73 -6.46 -7.66 4.23
N ALA A 74 -5.46 -6.78 4.16
CA ALA A 74 -5.11 -5.90 5.26
C ALA A 74 -6.30 -5.03 5.72
N VAL A 75 -6.99 -4.40 4.78
CA VAL A 75 -8.04 -3.43 5.07
C VAL A 75 -9.38 -4.07 5.45
N TYR A 76 -9.77 -5.17 4.83
CA TYR A 76 -11.07 -5.81 5.05
C TYR A 76 -11.06 -6.95 6.08
N ALA A 77 -9.92 -7.62 6.28
CA ALA A 77 -9.86 -8.78 7.18
C ALA A 77 -9.27 -8.43 8.56
N TYR A 78 -8.39 -7.43 8.63
CA TYR A 78 -7.62 -7.17 9.85
C TYR A 78 -7.84 -5.80 10.50
N LEU A 79 -8.34 -4.81 9.76
CA LEU A 79 -8.74 -3.52 10.34
C LEU A 79 -10.23 -3.56 10.70
N ASN A 80 -10.58 -3.15 11.92
CA ASN A 80 -11.97 -3.14 12.38
C ASN A 80 -12.73 -1.90 11.87
N LEU A 81 -12.76 -1.71 10.55
CA LEU A 81 -13.38 -0.55 9.90
C LEU A 81 -14.78 -0.86 9.39
N SER A 82 -15.63 0.17 9.37
CA SER A 82 -16.90 0.07 8.65
C SER A 82 -16.64 -0.16 7.16
N ARG A 83 -17.52 -0.91 6.49
CA ARG A 83 -17.36 -1.30 5.09
C ARG A 83 -17.11 -0.10 4.17
N THR A 84 -17.76 1.04 4.43
CA THR A 84 -17.54 2.29 3.69
C THR A 84 -16.12 2.83 3.83
N ARG A 85 -15.58 2.83 5.06
CA ARG A 85 -14.22 3.34 5.35
C ARG A 85 -13.13 2.43 4.80
N ALA A 86 -13.33 1.11 4.90
CA ALA A 86 -12.48 0.11 4.28
C ALA A 86 -12.39 0.31 2.75
N THR A 87 -13.53 0.54 2.08
CA THR A 87 -13.54 0.81 0.63
C THR A 87 -12.78 2.08 0.26
N VAL A 88 -12.91 3.16 1.03
CA VAL A 88 -12.19 4.41 0.78
C VAL A 88 -10.68 4.23 0.94
N LEU A 89 -10.24 3.59 2.03
CA LEU A 89 -8.82 3.32 2.26
C LEU A 89 -8.24 2.40 1.18
N PHE A 90 -8.96 1.35 0.81
CA PHE A 90 -8.58 0.45 -0.28
C PHE A 90 -8.49 1.20 -1.62
N GLY A 91 -9.42 2.12 -1.89
CA GLY A 91 -9.40 2.97 -3.08
C GLY A 91 -8.14 3.83 -3.16
N TYR A 92 -7.72 4.46 -2.05
CA TYR A 92 -6.47 5.22 -2.00
C TYR A 92 -5.25 4.32 -2.24
N LEU A 93 -5.19 3.15 -1.60
CA LEU A 93 -4.08 2.20 -1.76
C LEU A 93 -3.98 1.69 -3.21
N ALA A 94 -5.11 1.39 -3.83
CA ALA A 94 -5.17 0.97 -5.23
C ALA A 94 -4.72 2.10 -6.16
N GLY A 95 -5.21 3.32 -5.96
CA GLY A 95 -4.83 4.49 -6.76
C GLY A 95 -3.33 4.79 -6.68
N TRP A 96 -2.77 4.86 -5.46
CA TRP A 96 -1.34 5.09 -5.27
C TRP A 96 -0.47 3.93 -5.76
N SER A 97 -0.96 2.68 -5.73
CA SER A 97 -0.28 1.53 -6.33
C SER A 97 -0.21 1.61 -7.87
N VAL A 98 -1.18 2.25 -8.52
CA VAL A 98 -1.11 2.56 -9.96
C VAL A 98 -0.10 3.67 -10.22
N VAL A 99 -0.17 4.76 -9.44
CA VAL A 99 0.74 5.92 -9.61
C VAL A 99 2.20 5.50 -9.45
N THR A 100 2.53 4.76 -8.40
CA THR A 100 3.91 4.26 -8.19
C THR A 100 4.40 3.41 -9.35
N ARG A 101 3.55 2.58 -9.95
CA ARG A 101 3.91 1.79 -11.14
C ARG A 101 4.12 2.66 -12.38
N LEU A 102 3.27 3.67 -12.60
CA LEU A 102 3.44 4.61 -13.70
C LEU A 102 4.74 5.42 -13.55
N VAL A 103 5.08 5.82 -12.33
CA VAL A 103 6.36 6.51 -12.03
C VAL A 103 7.54 5.59 -12.34
N VAL A 104 7.51 4.33 -11.90
CA VAL A 104 8.59 3.37 -12.20
C VAL A 104 8.73 3.14 -13.71
N LEU A 105 7.63 2.94 -14.44
CA LEU A 105 7.66 2.80 -15.90
C LEU A 105 8.18 4.05 -16.59
N GLY A 106 7.76 5.25 -16.14
CA GLY A 106 8.24 6.53 -16.67
C GLY A 106 9.74 6.72 -16.45
N VAL A 107 10.26 6.39 -15.27
CA VAL A 107 11.69 6.45 -14.96
C VAL A 107 12.48 5.47 -15.83
N LEU A 108 12.01 4.24 -15.98
CA LEU A 108 12.64 3.25 -16.86
C LEU A 108 12.68 3.73 -18.32
N SER A 109 11.58 4.33 -18.80
CA SER A 109 11.52 4.90 -20.15
C SER A 109 12.44 6.10 -20.35
N ALA A 110 12.71 6.89 -19.31
CA ALA A 110 13.60 8.06 -19.40
C ALA A 110 15.09 7.70 -19.32
N LEU A 111 15.41 6.51 -18.82
CA LEU A 111 16.78 6.00 -18.67
C LEU A 111 17.19 5.04 -19.80
N ALA A 112 16.27 4.71 -20.71
CA ALA A 112 16.48 3.84 -21.87
C ALA A 112 16.82 4.67 -23.12
#